data_AF-A0A0R1VBM9-F1
#
_entry.id   AF-A0A0R1VBM9-F1
#
_cell.length_a   1.000
_cell.length_b   1.000
_cell.length_c   1.000
_cell.angle_alpha   90.00
_cell.angle_beta   90.00
_cell.angle_gamma   90.00
#
_symmetry.space_group_name_H-M   'P 1'
#
loop_
_entity.id
_entity.type
_entity.pdbx_description
1 polymer ?
#
loop_
_entity_poly.entity_id
_entity_poly.type
_entity_poly.pdbx_seq_one_letter_code
_entity_poly.pdbx_strand_id
1 'polypeptide(L)'
;MNNFVTTNSDIEKVLFGVRDTLSELDVSVYDPDTNTGFVRDIDVRRSETNDGMIITLVTHNKDDVKLLELSGLITEKFHNVNGIVLNFKPHKTNEIFGKENIPVWGNDFIEDEINGVSFKILPKSFFQPNGGQLKTIVEKL
;
A
#
# COMPACT_ATOMS: atom_id res chain seq x y z
N MET A 1 11.73 15.01 1.26
CA MET A 1 12.67 14.15 0.52
C MET A 1 11.86 13.53 -0.62
N ASN A 2 12.11 13.90 -1.88
CA ASN A 2 11.24 13.50 -3.01
C ASN A 2 11.97 12.62 -4.04
N ASN A 3 12.99 11.87 -3.62
CA ASN A 3 13.72 10.97 -4.52
C ASN A 3 13.99 9.66 -3.79
N PHE A 4 13.26 8.60 -4.13
CA PHE A 4 13.56 7.26 -3.66
C PHE A 4 14.43 6.57 -4.72
N VAL A 5 15.75 6.70 -4.59
CA VAL A 5 16.76 6.27 -5.59
C VAL A 5 16.64 4.79 -6.00
N THR A 6 15.95 3.96 -5.23
CA THR A 6 15.79 2.52 -5.44
C THR A 6 14.35 2.08 -5.77
N THR A 7 13.39 3.00 -5.83
CA THR A 7 11.96 2.64 -5.98
C THR A 7 11.53 2.75 -7.44
N ASN A 8 10.69 1.82 -7.89
CA ASN A 8 10.11 1.85 -9.24
C ASN A 8 9.28 3.14 -9.44
N SER A 9 9.46 3.81 -10.59
CA SER A 9 8.80 5.10 -10.88
C SER A 9 7.27 5.05 -10.82
N ASP A 10 6.66 3.89 -11.07
CA ASP A 10 5.20 3.76 -11.02
C ASP A 10 4.70 3.69 -9.57
N ILE A 11 5.47 3.08 -8.67
CA ILE A 11 5.18 3.10 -7.22
C ILE A 11 5.23 4.54 -6.72
N GLU A 12 6.25 5.31 -7.12
CA GLU A 12 6.38 6.72 -6.73
C GLU A 12 5.20 7.56 -7.23
N LYS A 13 4.78 7.38 -8.50
CA LYS A 13 3.62 8.08 -9.07
C LYS A 13 2.34 7.79 -8.28
N VAL A 14 2.08 6.52 -7.97
CA VAL A 14 0.89 6.13 -7.20
C VAL A 14 0.98 6.67 -5.77
N LEU A 15 2.13 6.54 -5.10
CA LEU A 15 2.34 7.05 -3.75
C LEU A 15 2.07 8.57 -3.67
N PHE A 16 2.61 9.34 -4.61
CA PHE A 16 2.37 10.79 -4.66
C PHE A 16 0.92 11.10 -5.02
N GLY A 17 0.31 10.38 -5.95
CA GLY A 17 -1.11 10.55 -6.28
C GLY A 17 -2.03 10.28 -5.09
N VAL A 18 -1.73 9.26 -4.27
CA VAL A 18 -2.45 8.98 -3.02
C VAL A 18 -2.27 10.10 -2.02
N ARG A 19 -1.04 10.55 -1.78
CA ARG A 19 -0.74 11.68 -0.89
C ARG A 19 -1.51 12.94 -1.30
N ASP A 20 -1.45 13.28 -2.58
CA ASP A 20 -2.05 14.50 -3.09
C ASP A 20 -3.58 14.42 -3.02
N THR A 21 -4.18 13.26 -3.32
CA THR A 21 -5.63 13.06 -3.20
C THR A 21 -6.09 13.09 -1.74
N LEU A 22 -5.31 12.53 -0.80
CA LEU A 22 -5.59 12.66 0.64
C LEU A 22 -5.59 14.13 1.08
N SER A 23 -4.67 14.93 0.55
CA SER A 23 -4.61 16.38 0.81
C SER A 23 -5.78 17.13 0.18
N GLU A 24 -6.17 16.80 -1.06
CA GLU A 24 -7.33 17.37 -1.75
C GLU A 24 -8.62 17.12 -0.98
N LEU A 25 -8.76 15.92 -0.39
CA LEU A 25 -9.91 15.54 0.41
C LEU A 25 -9.84 16.05 1.85
N ASP A 26 -8.78 16.73 2.28
CA ASP A 26 -8.59 17.18 3.67
C ASP A 26 -8.68 16.01 4.68
N VAL A 27 -8.01 14.89 4.36
CA VAL A 27 -7.90 13.75 5.27
C VAL A 27 -6.76 14.01 6.24
N SER A 28 -7.08 13.96 7.54
CA SER A 28 -6.10 14.27 8.59
C SER A 28 -4.93 13.27 8.63
N VAL A 29 -3.71 13.79 8.69
CA VAL A 29 -2.50 13.01 8.94
C VAL A 29 -2.37 12.75 10.44
N TYR A 30 -1.93 11.56 10.81
CA TYR A 30 -1.74 11.16 12.18
C TYR A 30 -0.54 11.86 12.82
N ASP A 31 -0.75 12.40 14.02
CA ASP A 31 0.26 13.03 14.85
C ASP A 31 0.61 12.09 16.03
N PRO A 32 1.87 11.60 16.12
CA PRO A 32 2.29 10.68 17.18
C PRO A 32 2.44 11.32 18.57
N ASP A 33 2.45 12.65 18.68
CA ASP A 33 2.58 13.38 19.94
C ASP A 33 1.21 13.62 20.57
N THR A 34 0.21 13.95 19.75
CA THR A 34 -1.19 14.13 20.21
C THR A 34 -2.01 12.83 20.15
N ASN A 35 -1.53 11.80 19.43
CA ASN A 35 -2.25 10.56 19.13
C ASN A 35 -3.62 10.85 18.46
N THR A 36 -3.63 11.83 17.55
CA THR A 36 -4.82 12.24 16.78
C THR A 36 -4.54 12.18 15.28
N GLY A 37 -5.57 12.38 14.45
CA GLY A 37 -5.49 12.23 13.00
C GLY A 37 -5.82 10.82 12.51
N PHE A 38 -5.83 10.63 11.18
CA PHE A 38 -6.33 9.43 10.54
C PHE A 38 -5.23 8.60 9.86
N VAL A 39 -4.61 9.09 8.78
CA VAL A 39 -3.60 8.32 8.03
C VAL A 39 -2.24 8.41 8.70
N ARG A 40 -1.65 7.25 9.01
CA ARG A 40 -0.32 7.10 9.62
C ARG A 40 0.76 6.92 8.58
N ASP A 41 0.54 5.98 7.67
CA ASP A 41 1.51 5.57 6.66
C ASP A 41 0.76 5.12 5.39
N ILE A 42 1.46 5.18 4.25
CA ILE A 42 0.98 4.67 2.96
C ILE A 42 2.01 3.65 2.48
N ASP A 43 1.57 2.42 2.24
CA ASP A 43 2.36 1.37 1.58
C ASP A 43 1.78 1.11 0.19
N VAL A 44 2.66 0.99 -0.80
CA VAL A 44 2.28 0.66 -2.17
C VAL A 44 3.14 -0.50 -2.62
N ARG A 45 2.49 -1.61 -2.98
CA ARG A 45 3.16 -2.79 -3.52
C ARG A 45 2.78 -2.98 -4.97
N ARG A 46 3.74 -3.45 -5.77
CA ARG A 46 3.59 -3.69 -7.20
C ARG A 46 4.05 -5.12 -7.51
N SER A 47 3.32 -5.79 -8.39
CA SER A 47 3.71 -7.07 -8.95
C SER A 47 4.81 -6.86 -9.98
N GLU A 48 5.86 -7.66 -9.93
CA GLU A 48 6.93 -7.60 -10.94
C GLU A 48 6.50 -8.26 -12.27
N THR A 49 5.46 -9.11 -12.25
CA THR A 49 5.05 -9.89 -13.43
C THR A 49 3.85 -9.34 -14.18
N ASN A 50 2.89 -8.71 -13.50
CA ASN A 50 1.67 -8.19 -14.13
C ASN A 50 1.43 -6.69 -13.87
N ASP A 51 2.37 -6.01 -13.22
CA ASP A 51 2.33 -4.57 -12.91
C ASP A 51 1.15 -4.11 -12.03
N GLY A 52 0.31 -5.03 -11.56
CA GLY A 52 -0.80 -4.77 -10.66
C GLY A 52 -0.31 -4.28 -9.31
N MET A 53 -1.03 -3.32 -8.73
CA MET A 53 -0.66 -2.67 -7.48
C MET A 53 -1.73 -2.81 -6.41
N ILE A 54 -1.29 -2.85 -5.15
CA ILE A 54 -2.16 -2.72 -3.99
C ILE A 54 -1.66 -1.58 -3.11
N ILE A 55 -2.60 -0.74 -2.69
CA ILE A 55 -2.36 0.37 -1.78
C ILE A 55 -2.86 -0.04 -0.40
N THR A 56 -2.02 0.17 0.62
CA THR A 56 -2.41 0.00 2.02
C THR A 56 -2.29 1.32 2.74
N LEU A 57 -3.42 1.82 3.26
CA LEU A 57 -3.47 2.98 4.13
C LEU A 57 -3.43 2.49 5.58
N VAL A 58 -2.34 2.76 6.28
CA VAL A 58 -2.28 2.48 7.72
C VAL A 58 -3.00 3.60 8.44
N THR A 59 -4.02 3.29 9.23
CA THR A 59 -4.90 4.30 9.83
C THR A 59 -5.07 4.13 11.33
N HIS A 60 -5.30 5.25 12.02
CA HIS A 60 -5.60 5.28 13.45
C HIS A 60 -7.05 4.88 13.77
N ASN A 61 -7.99 5.11 12.85
CA ASN A 61 -9.41 4.74 12.96
C ASN A 61 -9.80 3.78 11.83
N LYS A 62 -10.91 3.04 12.00
CA LYS A 62 -11.39 2.06 10.99
C LYS A 62 -12.15 2.70 9.83
N ASP A 63 -12.75 3.85 10.07
CA ASP A 63 -13.67 4.49 9.12
C ASP A 63 -13.32 5.96 8.94
N ASP A 64 -13.43 6.42 7.70
CA ASP A 64 -13.53 7.82 7.30
C ASP A 64 -14.47 7.88 6.10
N VAL A 65 -15.42 8.83 6.13
CA VAL A 65 -16.43 9.00 5.06
C VAL A 65 -15.81 9.26 3.69
N LYS A 66 -14.56 9.74 3.66
CA LYS A 66 -13.80 10.08 2.46
C LYS A 66 -13.11 8.88 1.82
N LEU A 67 -13.08 7.71 2.46
CA LEU A 67 -12.38 6.52 1.91
C LEU A 67 -12.95 6.04 0.58
N LEU A 68 -14.28 6.07 0.44
CA LEU A 68 -14.92 5.65 -0.80
C LEU A 68 -14.62 6.63 -1.94
N GLU A 69 -14.71 7.94 -1.66
CA GLU A 69 -14.35 8.99 -2.62
C GLU A 69 -12.87 8.92 -3.01
N LEU A 70 -11.97 8.76 -2.04
CA LEU A 70 -10.55 8.53 -2.26
C LEU A 70 -10.34 7.32 -3.19
N SER A 71 -11.02 6.20 -2.95
CA SER A 71 -10.86 5.01 -3.78
C SER A 71 -11.29 5.24 -5.23
N GLY A 72 -12.38 5.99 -5.46
CA GLY A 72 -12.83 6.37 -6.78
C GLY A 72 -11.80 7.23 -7.51
N LEU A 73 -11.36 8.32 -6.89
CA LEU A 73 -10.36 9.23 -7.47
C LEU A 73 -9.04 8.53 -7.80
N ILE A 74 -8.57 7.63 -6.94
CA ILE A 74 -7.33 6.89 -7.15
C ILE A 74 -7.46 5.89 -8.30
N THR A 75 -8.56 5.15 -8.37
CA THR A 75 -8.78 4.13 -9.40
C THR A 75 -9.10 4.72 -10.78
N GLU A 76 -9.65 5.94 -10.81
CA GLU A 76 -9.76 6.75 -12.02
C GLU A 76 -8.39 7.24 -12.52
N LYS A 77 -7.49 7.65 -11.60
CA LYS A 77 -6.14 8.13 -11.93
C LYS A 77 -5.17 7.00 -12.30
N PHE A 78 -5.30 5.82 -11.67
CA PHE A 78 -4.33 4.72 -11.77
C PHE A 78 -5.02 3.37 -12.01
N HIS A 79 -5.17 3.00 -13.28
CA HIS A 79 -5.88 1.76 -13.68
C HIS A 79 -5.16 0.46 -13.32
N ASN A 80 -3.88 0.51 -12.96
CA ASN A 80 -3.11 -0.63 -12.48
C ASN A 80 -3.20 -0.84 -10.96
N VAL A 81 -4.00 -0.03 -10.24
CA VAL A 81 -4.35 -0.30 -8.85
C VAL A 81 -5.48 -1.31 -8.83
N ASN A 82 -5.19 -2.49 -8.29
CA ASN A 82 -6.11 -3.62 -8.22
C ASN A 82 -6.78 -3.74 -6.85
N GLY A 83 -6.30 -3.00 -5.85
CA GLY A 83 -6.75 -3.10 -4.48
C GLY A 83 -6.38 -1.90 -3.63
N ILE A 84 -7.29 -1.49 -2.76
CA ILE A 84 -7.06 -0.50 -1.71
C ILE A 84 -7.53 -1.09 -0.39
N VAL A 85 -6.63 -1.17 0.58
CA VAL A 85 -6.86 -1.77 1.89
C VAL A 85 -6.56 -0.75 2.97
N LEU A 86 -7.42 -0.69 3.97
CA LEU A 86 -7.15 0.00 5.22
C LEU A 86 -6.51 -0.98 6.21
N ASN A 87 -5.42 -0.59 6.85
CA ASN A 87 -4.78 -1.34 7.92
C ASN A 87 -4.93 -0.59 9.25
N PHE A 88 -5.75 -1.13 10.16
CA PHE A 88 -6.11 -0.46 11.40
C PHE A 88 -5.03 -0.62 12.48
N LYS A 89 -4.42 0.51 12.87
CA LYS A 89 -3.37 0.65 13.89
C LYS A 89 -3.73 1.75 14.91
N PRO A 90 -4.54 1.45 15.94
CA PRO A 90 -4.98 2.45 16.93
C PRO A 90 -3.90 2.83 17.95
N HIS A 91 -2.88 1.99 18.13
CA HIS A 91 -1.88 2.18 19.18
C HIS A 91 -0.54 2.66 18.60
N LYS A 92 0.19 3.44 19.39
CA LYS A 92 1.58 3.79 19.09
C LYS A 92 2.47 2.60 19.44
N THR A 93 2.90 1.87 18.42
CA THR A 93 3.80 0.72 18.54
C THR A 93 4.90 0.80 17.48
N ASN A 94 5.94 -0.03 17.62
CA ASN A 94 7.10 -0.02 16.73
C ASN A 94 6.83 -0.69 15.37
N GLU A 95 5.77 -1.48 15.25
CA GLU A 95 5.34 -2.09 14.01
C GLU A 95 4.71 -1.06 13.08
N ILE A 96 5.02 -1.10 11.78
CA ILE A 96 4.38 -0.21 10.79
C ILE A 96 2.89 -0.53 10.68
N PHE A 97 2.55 -1.83 10.55
CA PHE A 97 1.18 -2.30 10.39
C PHE A 97 0.51 -2.69 11.71
N GLY A 98 -0.77 -2.39 11.83
CA GLY A 98 -1.69 -2.96 12.81
C GLY A 98 -2.14 -4.38 12.48
N LYS A 99 -3.11 -4.90 13.23
CA LYS A 99 -3.50 -6.32 13.16
C LYS A 99 -4.60 -6.63 12.15
N GLU A 100 -5.37 -5.63 11.75
CA GLU A 100 -6.60 -5.81 11.00
C GLU A 100 -6.50 -5.10 9.65
N ASN A 101 -6.89 -5.81 8.58
CA ASN A 101 -7.00 -5.30 7.23
C ASN A 101 -8.49 -5.24 6.86
N ILE A 102 -8.92 -4.11 6.29
CA ILE A 102 -10.29 -3.88 5.84
C ILE A 102 -10.22 -3.50 4.37
N PRO A 103 -10.70 -4.34 3.44
CA PRO A 103 -10.76 -4.01 2.03
C PRO A 103 -11.69 -2.81 1.82
N VAL A 104 -11.18 -1.77 1.16
CA VAL A 104 -11.96 -0.57 0.81
C VAL A 104 -12.47 -0.70 -0.62
N TRP A 105 -11.60 -1.15 -1.53
CA TRP A 105 -11.92 -1.35 -2.94
C TRP A 105 -11.06 -2.45 -3.55
N GLY A 106 -11.64 -3.22 -4.48
CA GLY A 106 -10.92 -4.23 -5.24
C GLY A 106 -10.43 -5.40 -4.37
N ASN A 107 -9.28 -5.94 -4.74
CA ASN A 107 -8.65 -7.08 -4.07
C ASN A 107 -7.91 -6.66 -2.80
N ASP A 108 -7.77 -7.58 -1.84
CA ASP A 108 -6.94 -7.42 -0.64
C ASP A 108 -5.54 -8.05 -0.78
N PHE A 109 -5.18 -8.45 -2.00
CA PHE A 109 -3.87 -8.93 -2.41
C PHE A 109 -3.57 -8.55 -3.87
N ILE A 110 -2.30 -8.62 -4.26
CA ILE A 110 -1.88 -8.75 -5.66
C ILE A 110 -1.31 -10.13 -5.91
N GLU A 111 -1.29 -10.55 -7.17
CA GLU A 111 -0.64 -11.79 -7.59
C GLU A 111 0.69 -11.47 -8.26
N ASP A 112 1.70 -12.28 -7.96
CA ASP A 112 2.99 -12.23 -8.61
C ASP A 112 3.48 -13.65 -8.90
N GLU A 113 4.40 -13.82 -9.85
CA GLU A 113 4.89 -15.12 -10.27
C GLU A 113 6.42 -15.21 -10.17
N ILE A 114 6.90 -16.29 -9.58
CA ILE A 114 8.33 -16.60 -9.53
C ILE A 114 8.51 -18.02 -10.05
N ASN A 115 9.27 -18.16 -11.14
CA ASN A 115 9.60 -19.44 -11.76
C ASN A 115 8.36 -20.32 -12.06
N GLY A 116 7.28 -19.71 -12.58
CA GLY A 116 6.04 -20.43 -12.92
C GLY A 116 5.12 -20.73 -11.73
N VAL A 117 5.46 -20.28 -10.52
CA VAL A 117 4.61 -20.42 -9.33
C VAL A 117 4.00 -19.07 -8.97
N SER A 118 2.67 -19.01 -8.93
CA SER A 118 1.91 -17.81 -8.55
C SER A 118 1.78 -17.70 -7.03
N PHE A 119 1.99 -16.48 -6.52
CA PHE A 119 1.89 -16.13 -5.11
C PHE A 119 0.93 -14.98 -4.92
N LYS A 120 0.16 -15.03 -3.82
CA LYS A 120 -0.63 -13.87 -3.36
C LYS A 120 0.21 -13.04 -2.40
N ILE A 121 0.39 -11.78 -2.71
CA ILE A 121 1.08 -10.80 -1.87
C ILE A 121 0.03 -9.98 -1.15
N LEU A 122 -0.06 -10.16 0.17
CA LEU A 122 -0.95 -9.42 1.05
C LEU A 122 -0.24 -8.17 1.60
N PRO A 123 -0.98 -7.15 2.07
CA PRO A 123 -0.41 -5.95 2.71
C PRO A 123 0.64 -6.20 3.80
N LYS A 124 0.51 -7.31 4.53
CA LYS A 124 1.40 -7.68 5.64
C LYS A 124 2.31 -8.87 5.33
N SER A 125 2.22 -9.48 4.15
CA SER A 125 3.09 -10.61 3.84
C SER A 125 4.52 -10.11 3.67
N PHE A 126 5.50 -10.88 4.17
CA PHE A 126 6.89 -10.63 3.83
C PHE A 126 7.10 -11.12 2.39
N PHE A 127 7.39 -10.19 1.48
CA PHE A 127 7.75 -10.50 0.09
C PHE A 127 9.01 -9.70 -0.23
N GLN A 128 10.00 -10.34 -0.86
CA GLN A 128 11.29 -9.68 -1.08
C GLN A 128 11.09 -8.49 -2.02
N PRO A 129 11.47 -7.26 -1.61
CA PRO A 129 11.24 -6.05 -2.40
C PRO A 129 12.09 -5.97 -3.67
N ASN A 130 12.92 -6.99 -3.96
CA ASN A 130 13.81 -7.02 -5.11
C ASN A 130 13.67 -8.38 -5.82
N GLY A 131 12.66 -8.50 -6.70
CA GLY A 131 12.32 -9.75 -7.39
C GLY A 131 13.48 -10.35 -8.19
N GLY A 132 14.40 -9.51 -8.67
CA GLY A 132 15.63 -9.95 -9.34
C GLY A 132 16.56 -10.76 -8.43
N GLN A 133 16.68 -10.42 -7.14
CA GLN A 133 17.49 -11.18 -6.17
C GLN A 133 16.77 -12.44 -5.68
N LEU A 134 15.44 -12.43 -5.63
CA LEU A 134 14.64 -13.58 -5.20
C LEU A 134 14.84 -14.79 -6.11
N LYS A 135 14.94 -14.59 -7.44
CA LYS A 135 15.29 -15.66 -8.39
C LYS A 135 16.60 -16.36 -8.01
N THR A 136 17.64 -15.59 -7.70
CA THR A 136 18.95 -16.12 -7.30
C THR A 136 18.92 -16.85 -5.95
N ILE A 137 18.02 -16.49 -5.03
CA ILE A 137 17.87 -17.19 -3.75
C ILE A 137 17.13 -18.51 -3.94
N VAL A 138 16.05 -18.53 -4.72
CA VAL A 138 15.27 -19.74 -5.00
C VAL A 138 16.07 -20.77 -5.81
N GLU A 139 16.89 -20.34 -6.77
CA GLU A 139 17.77 -21.23 -7.55
C GLU A 139 18.90 -21.88 -6.73
N LYS A 140 19.18 -21.37 -5.53
CA LYS A 140 20.24 -21.87 -4.63
C LYS A 140 19.71 -22.78 -3.51
N LEU A 141 18.40 -23.01 -3.46
CA LEU A 141 17.75 -23.99 -2.58
C LEU A 141 17.56 -25.31 -3.34
#